data_AF-A0A1S9A709-F1
#
_entry.id   AF-A0A1S9A709-F1
#
_cell.length_a   1.000
_cell.length_b   1.000
_cell.length_c   1.000
_cell.angle_alpha   90.00
_cell.angle_beta   90.00
_cell.angle_gamma   90.00
#
_symmetry.space_group_name_H-M   'P 1'
#
loop_
_entity.id
_entity.type
_entity.pdbx_description
1 polymer ?
#
loop_
_entity_poly.entity_id
_entity_poly.type
_entity_poly.pdbx_seq_one_letter_code
_entity_poly.pdbx_strand_id
1 'polypeptide(L)'
;MTMNTRPFVILVSLLFALPLEAAEKLPKDVQQFIERRETCEHFLGEMPDPDQRERMKEVERQLDKYCRGTDRTLASLKKKYSRNPAIVRRLAHYDARIEPGTEAFPDERR
;
A
#
# COMPACT_ATOMS: atom_id res chain seq x y z
N MET A 1 -66.18 -27.06 4.31
CA MET A 1 -65.35 -26.54 5.42
C MET A 1 -64.80 -25.19 4.99
N THR A 2 -65.02 -24.18 5.82
CA THR A 2 -64.69 -22.75 5.66
C THR A 2 -63.20 -22.43 5.80
N MET A 3 -62.72 -21.37 5.12
CA MET A 3 -61.75 -20.32 5.52
C MET A 3 -61.05 -19.78 4.25
N ASN A 4 -61.21 -18.52 3.78
CA ASN A 4 -60.82 -17.21 4.35
C ASN A 4 -59.27 -17.15 4.52
N THR A 5 -58.46 -16.18 4.07
CA THR A 5 -58.55 -14.70 4.00
C THR A 5 -57.42 -14.15 3.09
N ARG A 6 -57.57 -12.89 2.65
CA ARG A 6 -56.77 -12.09 1.71
C ARG A 6 -55.38 -11.58 2.25
N PRO A 7 -54.75 -10.51 1.70
CA PRO A 7 -53.61 -10.50 0.77
C PRO A 7 -52.39 -9.73 1.35
N PHE A 8 -51.12 -10.13 1.14
CA PHE A 8 -50.03 -9.26 1.64
C PHE A 8 -48.79 -9.25 0.74
N VAL A 9 -48.72 -8.16 -0.03
CA VAL A 9 -47.54 -7.46 -0.51
C VAL A 9 -46.39 -7.59 0.49
N ILE A 10 -45.25 -8.18 0.09
CA ILE A 10 -43.95 -7.72 0.57
C ILE A 10 -42.97 -7.73 -0.61
N LEU A 11 -42.98 -6.60 -1.32
CA LEU A 11 -41.84 -6.13 -2.12
C LEU A 11 -40.67 -5.93 -1.14
N VAL A 12 -39.84 -6.95 -0.91
CA VAL A 12 -38.61 -6.81 -0.11
C VAL A 12 -37.57 -6.12 -1.00
N SER A 13 -37.68 -4.80 -1.11
CA SER A 13 -36.61 -3.93 -1.57
C SER A 13 -35.45 -4.05 -0.56
N LEU A 14 -34.48 -4.92 -0.86
CA LEU A 14 -33.17 -4.88 -0.23
C LEU A 14 -32.47 -3.59 -0.67
N LEU A 15 -32.74 -2.50 0.06
CA LEU A 15 -31.84 -1.34 0.12
C LEU A 15 -30.59 -1.79 0.88
N PHE A 16 -29.68 -2.47 0.17
CA PHE A 16 -28.28 -2.52 0.56
C PHE A 16 -27.76 -1.08 0.51
N ALA A 17 -27.89 -0.37 1.63
CA ALA A 17 -27.13 0.85 1.86
C ALA A 17 -25.66 0.45 1.96
N LEU A 18 -25.00 0.34 0.82
CA LEU A 18 -23.55 0.30 0.76
C LEU A 18 -23.06 1.60 1.43
N PRO A 19 -22.26 1.54 2.50
CA PRO A 19 -21.58 2.73 2.95
C PRO A 19 -20.73 3.19 1.77
N LEU A 20 -21.09 4.34 1.22
CA LEU A 20 -20.24 5.04 0.27
C LEU A 20 -19.07 5.56 1.10
N GLU A 21 -18.07 4.71 1.33
CA GLU A 21 -16.79 5.13 1.85
C GLU A 21 -16.22 6.09 0.82
N ALA A 22 -16.47 7.38 1.05
CA ALA A 22 -15.86 8.44 0.29
C ALA A 22 -14.35 8.24 0.44
N ALA A 23 -13.70 7.75 -0.62
CA ALA A 23 -12.26 7.63 -0.67
C ALA A 23 -11.69 9.03 -0.47
N GLU A 24 -11.27 9.33 0.76
CA GLU A 24 -10.64 10.60 1.09
C GLU A 24 -9.41 10.71 0.19
N LYS A 25 -9.44 11.66 -0.75
CA LYS A 25 -8.34 11.83 -1.70
C LYS A 25 -7.09 12.15 -0.89
N LEU A 26 -6.11 11.24 -0.94
CA LEU A 26 -4.85 11.41 -0.24
C LEU A 26 -4.15 12.70 -0.71
N PRO A 27 -3.37 13.37 0.15
CA PRO A 27 -2.53 14.47 -0.29
C PRO A 27 -1.54 14.03 -1.38
N LYS A 28 -1.19 14.94 -2.28
CA LYS A 28 -0.35 14.64 -3.45
C LYS A 28 1.01 14.04 -3.09
N ASP A 29 1.65 14.53 -2.03
CA ASP A 29 2.92 14.01 -1.53
C ASP A 29 2.81 12.59 -0.96
N VAL A 30 1.68 12.27 -0.33
CA VAL A 30 1.37 10.90 0.12
C VAL A 30 1.15 9.97 -1.08
N GLN A 31 0.41 10.41 -2.10
CA GLN A 31 0.22 9.63 -3.34
C GLN A 31 1.55 9.36 -4.04
N GLN A 32 2.38 10.39 -4.22
CA GLN A 32 3.69 10.25 -4.85
C GLN A 32 4.63 9.33 -4.07
N PHE A 33 4.58 9.39 -2.73
CA PHE A 33 5.33 8.45 -1.91
C PHE A 33 4.84 7.01 -2.13
N ILE A 34 3.53 6.78 -2.11
CA ILE A 34 2.92 5.46 -2.32
C ILE A 34 3.36 4.87 -3.67
N GLU A 35 3.17 5.60 -4.76
CA GLU A 35 3.53 5.14 -6.12
C GLU A 35 5.02 4.75 -6.20
N ARG A 36 5.88 5.60 -5.63
CA ARG A 36 7.33 5.36 -5.62
C ARG A 36 7.70 4.17 -4.74
N ARG A 37 7.10 4.05 -3.55
CA ARG A 37 7.39 3.01 -2.57
C ARG A 37 6.91 1.64 -3.05
N GLU A 38 5.74 1.57 -3.66
CA GLU A 38 5.21 0.34 -4.25
C GLU A 38 6.10 -0.12 -5.42
N THR A 39 6.62 0.80 -6.24
CA THR A 39 7.60 0.45 -7.29
C THR A 39 8.91 -0.09 -6.69
N CYS A 40 9.39 0.49 -5.59
CA CYS A 40 10.55 -0.04 -4.86
C CYS A 40 10.30 -1.47 -4.35
N GLU A 41 9.18 -1.70 -3.68
CA GLU A 41 8.81 -2.99 -3.11
C GLU A 41 8.60 -4.06 -4.20
N HIS A 42 8.07 -3.67 -5.36
CA HIS A 42 8.00 -4.53 -6.53
C HIS A 42 9.39 -5.04 -6.93
N PHE A 43 10.37 -4.16 -7.13
CA PHE A 43 11.72 -4.58 -7.50
C PHE A 43 12.47 -5.33 -6.40
N LEU A 44 12.17 -5.07 -5.12
CA LEU A 44 12.73 -5.85 -4.01
C LEU A 44 12.27 -7.31 -4.06
N GLY A 45 11.04 -7.55 -4.52
CA GLY A 45 10.51 -8.89 -4.75
C GLY A 45 11.01 -9.58 -6.03
N GLU A 46 11.67 -8.85 -6.94
CA GLU A 46 12.15 -9.35 -8.24
C GLU A 46 13.66 -9.65 -8.28
N MET A 47 14.28 -9.94 -7.13
CA MET A 47 15.71 -10.24 -7.08
C MET A 47 16.05 -11.44 -8.00
N PRO A 48 16.87 -11.24 -9.05
CA PRO A 48 17.18 -12.31 -10.01
C PRO A 48 18.17 -13.34 -9.45
N ASP A 49 18.21 -14.51 -10.09
CA ASP A 49 19.22 -15.53 -9.79
C ASP A 49 20.66 -15.03 -10.08
N PRO A 50 21.68 -15.53 -9.35
CA PRO A 50 23.07 -15.07 -9.49
C PRO A 50 23.70 -15.24 -10.87
N ASP A 51 23.18 -16.14 -11.70
CA ASP A 51 23.60 -16.36 -13.08
C ASP A 51 23.05 -15.29 -14.04
N GLN A 52 21.98 -14.57 -13.67
CA GLN A 52 21.33 -13.53 -14.46
C GLN A 52 21.97 -12.14 -14.26
N ARG A 53 23.28 -12.04 -14.47
CA ARG A 53 24.09 -10.84 -14.13
C ARG A 53 23.56 -9.51 -14.69
N GLU A 54 23.12 -9.48 -15.94
CA GLU A 54 22.62 -8.25 -16.55
C GLU A 54 21.26 -7.83 -15.99
N ARG A 55 20.39 -8.79 -15.67
CA ARG A 55 19.12 -8.53 -14.99
C ARG A 55 19.37 -8.05 -13.55
N MET A 56 20.32 -8.62 -12.83
CA MET A 56 20.69 -8.15 -11.48
C MET A 56 21.10 -6.68 -11.50
N LYS A 57 21.99 -6.27 -12.41
CA LYS A 57 22.39 -4.87 -12.55
C LYS A 57 21.21 -3.93 -12.86
N GLU A 58 20.24 -4.40 -13.64
CA GLU A 58 19.02 -3.62 -13.93
C GLU A 58 18.17 -3.45 -12.68
N VAL A 59 17.88 -4.54 -11.96
CA VAL A 59 17.12 -4.49 -10.71
C VAL A 59 17.81 -3.58 -9.68
N GLU A 60 19.13 -3.68 -9.52
CA GLU A 60 19.91 -2.80 -8.64
C GLU A 60 19.75 -1.32 -9.00
N ARG A 61 19.77 -0.96 -10.30
CA ARG A 61 19.52 0.42 -10.75
C ARG A 61 18.11 0.88 -10.42
N GLN A 62 17.11 0.02 -10.60
CA GLN A 62 15.72 0.37 -10.30
C GLN A 62 15.49 0.51 -8.79
N LEU A 63 16.08 -0.36 -7.97
CA LEU A 63 16.10 -0.23 -6.52
C LEU A 63 16.73 1.09 -6.09
N ASP A 64 17.88 1.45 -6.68
CA ASP A 64 18.54 2.71 -6.37
C ASP A 64 17.66 3.93 -6.69
N LYS A 65 16.99 3.90 -7.85
CA LYS A 65 16.10 4.96 -8.31
C LYS A 65 14.85 5.10 -7.44
N TYR A 66 14.17 3.99 -7.18
CA TYR A 66 12.85 4.00 -6.56
C TYR A 66 12.92 3.93 -5.03
N CYS A 67 13.87 3.17 -4.46
CA CYS A 67 13.96 3.00 -3.01
C CYS A 67 14.70 4.14 -2.30
N ARG A 68 15.76 4.70 -2.88
CA ARG A 68 16.65 5.63 -2.15
C ARG A 68 15.90 6.83 -1.53
N GLY A 69 16.03 7.00 -0.23
CA GLY A 69 15.42 8.07 0.57
C GLY A 69 13.92 7.89 0.88
N THR A 70 13.27 6.83 0.42
CA THR A 70 11.86 6.57 0.72
C THR A 70 11.60 6.27 2.20
N ASP A 71 12.52 5.66 2.94
CA ASP A 71 12.43 5.45 4.39
C ASP A 71 12.40 6.80 5.14
N ARG A 72 13.28 7.73 4.72
CA ARG A 72 13.30 9.10 5.26
C ARG A 72 12.03 9.87 4.90
N THR A 73 11.53 9.72 3.68
CA THR A 73 10.27 10.31 3.24
C THR A 73 9.10 9.78 4.06
N LEU A 74 9.02 8.47 4.32
CA LEU A 74 7.99 7.87 5.15
C LEU A 74 7.98 8.45 6.56
N ALA A 75 9.15 8.55 7.21
CA ALA A 75 9.27 9.16 8.53
C ALA A 75 8.81 10.63 8.52
N SER A 76 9.17 11.37 7.47
CA SER A 76 8.80 12.78 7.30
C SER A 76 7.30 12.96 7.10
N LEU A 77 6.66 12.10 6.30
CA LEU A 77 5.21 12.11 6.07
C LEU A 77 4.43 11.71 7.34
N LYS A 78 4.88 10.67 8.06
CA LYS A 78 4.29 10.28 9.36
C LYS A 78 4.32 11.43 10.36
N LYS A 79 5.40 12.21 10.39
CA LYS A 79 5.50 13.42 11.23
C LYS A 79 4.57 14.53 10.75
N LYS A 80 4.60 14.84 9.44
CA LYS A 80 3.80 15.92 8.81
C LYS A 80 2.29 15.71 9.02
N TYR A 81 1.83 14.47 8.86
CA TYR A 81 0.42 14.10 8.96
C TYR A 81 0.03 13.46 10.30
N SER A 82 0.84 13.62 11.34
CA SER A 82 0.63 13.00 12.67
C SER A 82 -0.74 13.25 13.30
N ARG A 83 -1.42 14.34 12.94
CA ARG A 83 -2.79 14.68 13.41
C ARG A 83 -3.91 14.18 12.50
N ASN A 84 -3.61 13.55 11.36
CA ASN A 84 -4.59 12.94 10.47
C ASN A 84 -4.54 11.41 10.63
N PRO A 85 -5.47 10.80 11.38
CA PRO A 85 -5.43 9.36 11.66
C PRO A 85 -5.64 8.50 10.41
N ALA A 86 -6.35 8.99 9.39
CA ALA A 86 -6.54 8.26 8.14
C ALA A 86 -5.22 8.12 7.37
N ILE A 87 -4.46 9.22 7.25
CA ILE A 87 -3.15 9.21 6.57
C ILE A 87 -2.13 8.40 7.39
N VAL A 88 -2.12 8.55 8.72
CA VAL A 88 -1.21 7.77 9.59
C VAL A 88 -1.47 6.27 9.41
N ARG A 89 -2.73 5.82 9.42
CA ARG A 89 -3.07 4.42 9.14
C ARG A 89 -2.60 3.99 7.75
N ARG A 90 -2.82 4.81 6.72
CA ARG A 90 -2.35 4.49 5.36
C ARG A 90 -0.83 4.34 5.29
N LEU A 91 -0.08 5.21 5.95
CA LEU A 91 1.39 5.16 6.00
C LEU A 91 1.94 4.07 6.93
N ALA A 92 1.12 3.53 7.85
CA ALA A 92 1.53 2.46 8.76
C ALA A 92 1.73 1.11 8.05
N HIS A 93 1.16 0.93 6.86
CA HIS A 93 1.34 -0.27 6.04
C HIS A 93 2.75 -0.45 5.48
N TYR A 94 3.53 0.64 5.41
CA TYR A 94 4.89 0.58 4.88
C TYR A 94 5.91 0.38 5.99
N ASP A 95 6.82 -0.57 5.76
CA ASP A 95 7.95 -0.83 6.66
C ASP A 95 8.85 0.38 6.79
N ALA A 96 9.43 0.58 7.97
CA ALA A 96 10.22 1.76 8.26
C ALA A 96 11.61 1.75 7.59
N ARG A 97 12.10 0.57 7.21
CA ARG A 97 13.42 0.37 6.61
C ARG A 97 13.38 -0.75 5.58
N ILE A 98 13.46 -0.41 4.30
CA ILE A 98 13.62 -1.40 3.22
C ILE A 98 14.71 -1.01 2.23
N GLU A 99 15.36 0.15 2.40
CA GLU A 99 16.39 0.60 1.47
C GLU A 99 17.66 -0.28 1.57
N PRO A 100 18.14 -0.84 0.44
CA PRO A 100 19.35 -1.66 0.45
C PRO A 100 20.57 -0.82 0.86
N GLY A 101 21.40 -1.37 1.75
CA GLY A 101 22.67 -0.75 2.18
C GLY A 101 22.59 0.22 3.36
N THR A 102 21.43 0.40 4.00
CA THR A 102 21.30 1.20 5.23
C THR A 102 21.38 0.35 6.50
N GLU A 103 22.55 -0.23 6.79
CA GLU A 103 22.97 -0.91 8.05
C GLU A 103 22.05 -1.99 8.69
N ALA A 104 20.84 -2.22 8.18
CA ALA A 104 19.81 -3.08 8.77
C ALA A 104 19.42 -4.28 7.89
N PHE A 105 20.05 -4.43 6.72
CA PHE A 105 20.11 -5.72 6.06
C PHE A 105 21.42 -6.37 6.48
N PRO A 106 21.42 -7.32 7.45
CA PRO A 106 22.59 -8.16 7.62
C PRO A 106 22.85 -8.83 6.27
N ASP A 107 24.08 -8.69 5.81
CA ASP A 107 24.63 -9.41 4.67
C ASP A 107 24.56 -10.91 4.98
N GLU A 108 23.41 -11.53 4.72
CA GLU A 108 23.19 -12.97 4.83
C GLU A 108 23.59 -13.69 3.52
N ARG A 109 24.47 -13.05 2.72
CA ARG A 109 25.13 -13.64 1.55
C ARG A 109 26.65 -13.64 1.73
N ARG A 110 27.11 -14.10 2.89
CA ARG A 110 28.48 -14.57 3.10
C ARG A 110 28.50 -16.02 3.56
#